data_AF-A0A1A8XDT5-F1
#
_entry.id   AF-A0A1A8XDT5-F1
#
_cell.length_a   1.000
_cell.length_b   1.000
_cell.length_c   1.000
_cell.angle_alpha   90.00
_cell.angle_beta   90.00
_cell.angle_gamma   90.00
#
_symmetry.space_group_name_H-M   'P 1'
#
loop_
_entity.id
_entity.type
_entity.pdbx_description
1 polymer ?
#
loop_
_entity_poly.entity_id
_entity_poly.type
_entity_poly.pdbx_seq_one_letter_code
_entity_poly.pdbx_strand_id
1 'polypeptide(L)'
;MGSDSPDLSNYNQKSWSGVNSGYDVSLLLNYRLYNELSSIYGTNNISDISRAFGGHQLIWAYHDYYKKRNSYHNKCKPDLSIVNHPHWKQRKELYDYYVDYDILSTTAKMFDDKC
;
A
#
# COMPACT_ATOMS: atom_id res chain seq x y z
N MET A 1 -6.09 45.98 14.41
CA MET A 1 -5.46 44.73 14.89
C MET A 1 -6.32 43.59 14.37
N GLY A 2 -6.04 43.15 13.15
CA GLY A 2 -6.72 42.02 12.53
C GLY A 2 -6.05 40.74 13.00
N SER A 3 -6.81 39.87 13.65
CA SER A 3 -6.40 38.50 13.93
C SER A 3 -6.59 37.70 12.65
N ASP A 4 -5.53 37.57 11.85
CA ASP A 4 -5.52 36.65 10.72
C ASP A 4 -5.64 35.22 11.28
N SER A 5 -6.80 34.59 11.03
CA SER A 5 -6.94 33.14 11.20
C SER A 5 -5.95 32.47 10.25
N PRO A 6 -5.23 31.41 10.69
CA PRO A 6 -4.38 30.67 9.77
C PRO A 6 -5.27 30.04 8.70
N ASP A 7 -5.03 30.40 7.43
CA ASP A 7 -5.66 29.75 6.30
C ASP A 7 -5.24 28.28 6.28
N LEU A 8 -6.19 27.40 6.61
CA LEU A 8 -6.02 25.94 6.63
C LEU A 8 -6.00 25.32 5.23
N SER A 9 -6.00 26.11 4.15
CA SER A 9 -5.99 25.64 2.77
C SER A 9 -4.70 24.89 2.35
N ASN A 10 -3.63 24.94 3.14
CA ASN A 10 -2.33 24.40 2.76
C ASN A 10 -1.79 23.25 3.62
N TYR A 11 -2.66 22.53 4.33
CA TYR A 11 -2.36 21.12 4.61
C TYR A 11 -2.74 20.32 3.37
N ASN A 12 -1.92 20.50 2.32
CA ASN A 12 -1.83 19.55 1.22
C ASN A 12 -1.48 18.21 1.84
N GLN A 13 -2.53 17.43 2.10
CA GLN A 13 -2.44 16.03 2.43
C GLN A 13 -1.61 15.44 1.30
N LYS A 14 -0.32 15.20 1.58
CA LYS A 14 0.65 14.70 0.60
C LYS A 14 0.15 13.32 0.20
N SER A 15 -0.71 13.32 -0.79
CA SER A 15 -1.25 12.12 -1.37
C SER A 15 -0.14 11.55 -2.20
N TRP A 16 0.28 10.36 -1.83
CA TRP A 16 1.02 9.46 -2.70
C TRP A 16 0.29 9.24 -4.03
N SER A 17 -0.99 9.66 -4.15
CA SER A 17 -1.76 9.59 -5.38
C SER A 17 -1.47 10.65 -6.45
N GLY A 18 -0.49 11.53 -6.24
CA GLY A 18 0.04 12.38 -7.32
C GLY A 18 1.14 11.71 -8.15
N VAL A 19 1.71 10.60 -7.68
CA VAL A 19 2.76 9.86 -8.40
C VAL A 19 2.10 8.63 -8.98
N ASN A 20 1.91 8.60 -10.29
CA ASN A 20 1.62 7.35 -10.98
C ASN A 20 2.89 6.49 -10.81
N SER A 21 2.92 5.65 -9.76
CA SER A 21 4.12 4.91 -9.36
C SER A 21 4.60 3.91 -10.43
N GLY A 22 3.82 3.71 -11.50
CA GLY A 22 4.05 2.64 -12.47
C GLY A 22 3.67 1.26 -11.93
N TYR A 23 3.23 1.18 -10.67
CA TYR A 23 2.93 -0.06 -9.96
C TYR A 23 1.52 -0.05 -9.36
N ASP A 24 0.91 -1.23 -9.30
CA ASP A 24 -0.31 -1.43 -8.51
C ASP A 24 0.04 -1.46 -7.01
N VAL A 25 -0.12 -0.31 -6.36
CA VAL A 25 0.13 -0.13 -4.91
C VAL A 25 -0.75 -1.05 -4.07
N SER A 26 -1.97 -1.37 -4.54
CA SER A 26 -2.89 -2.28 -3.85
C SER A 26 -2.35 -3.69 -3.86
N LEU A 27 -1.90 -4.15 -5.03
CA LEU A 27 -1.31 -5.46 -5.21
C LEU A 27 -0.08 -5.65 -4.31
N LEU A 28 0.82 -4.68 -4.30
CA LEU A 28 2.01 -4.66 -3.44
C LEU A 28 1.65 -4.78 -1.96
N LEU A 29 0.68 -3.97 -1.51
CA LEU A 29 0.23 -4.00 -0.13
C LEU A 29 -0.40 -5.34 0.24
N ASN A 30 -1.19 -5.93 -0.66
CA ASN A 30 -1.80 -7.24 -0.46
C ASN A 30 -0.74 -8.35 -0.30
N TYR A 31 0.30 -8.36 -1.13
CA TYR A 31 1.41 -9.33 -1.00
C TYR A 31 2.19 -9.15 0.30
N ARG A 32 2.45 -7.91 0.72
CA ARG A 32 3.14 -7.61 1.98
C ARG A 32 2.30 -8.03 3.17
N LEU A 33 1.01 -7.68 3.20
CA LEU A 33 0.08 -8.08 4.26
C LEU A 33 -0.04 -9.61 4.36
N TYR A 34 -0.20 -10.30 3.23
CA TYR A 34 -0.27 -11.76 3.20
C TYR A 34 1.00 -12.42 3.72
N ASN A 35 2.18 -11.85 3.40
CA ASN A 35 3.46 -12.32 3.93
C ASN A 35 3.57 -12.19 5.45
N GLU A 36 3.17 -11.05 6.01
CA GLU A 36 3.17 -10.84 7.46
C GLU A 36 2.18 -11.77 8.18
N LEU A 37 0.97 -11.93 7.65
CA LEU A 37 0.02 -12.88 8.23
C LEU A 37 0.53 -14.31 8.14
N SER A 38 1.18 -14.67 7.03
CA SER A 38 1.80 -15.99 6.86
C SER A 38 2.98 -16.21 7.80
N SER A 39 3.71 -15.16 8.21
CA SER A 39 4.82 -15.26 9.17
C SER A 39 4.31 -15.47 10.59
N ILE A 40 3.18 -14.83 10.95
CA ILE A 40 2.53 -14.95 12.26
C ILE A 40 1.82 -16.29 12.42
N TYR A 41 0.95 -16.63 11.47
CA TYR A 41 0.09 -17.81 11.57
C TYR A 41 0.75 -19.07 11.00
N GLY A 42 1.80 -18.94 10.19
CA GLY A 42 2.38 -20.06 9.44
C GLY A 42 1.68 -20.27 8.09
N THR A 43 2.46 -20.60 7.06
CA THR A 43 2.01 -20.61 5.65
C THR A 43 0.89 -21.61 5.35
N ASN A 44 0.69 -22.62 6.20
CA ASN A 44 -0.31 -23.66 5.99
C ASN A 44 -1.65 -23.33 6.66
N ASN A 45 -1.69 -22.30 7.53
CA ASN A 45 -2.88 -21.91 8.28
C ASN A 45 -3.74 -20.91 7.48
N ILE A 46 -4.12 -21.32 6.27
CA ILE A 46 -4.87 -20.52 5.29
C ILE A 46 -6.16 -19.95 5.89
N SER A 47 -6.88 -20.73 6.70
CA SER A 47 -8.13 -20.29 7.33
C SER A 47 -7.90 -19.11 8.29
N ASP A 48 -6.85 -19.17 9.12
CA ASP A 48 -6.55 -18.09 10.06
C ASP A 48 -6.02 -16.85 9.35
N ILE A 49 -5.19 -17.02 8.33
CA ILE A 49 -4.73 -15.93 7.47
C ILE A 49 -5.93 -15.25 6.80
N SER A 50 -6.86 -16.03 6.23
CA SER A 50 -8.05 -15.50 5.56
C SER A 50 -8.96 -14.76 6.53
N ARG A 51 -9.13 -15.28 7.76
CA ARG A 51 -9.91 -14.63 8.81
C ARG A 51 -9.26 -13.33 9.27
N ALA A 52 -7.94 -13.31 9.50
CA ALA A 52 -7.22 -12.11 9.88
C ALA A 52 -7.27 -11.04 8.78
N PHE A 53 -7.15 -11.45 7.52
CA PHE A 53 -7.28 -10.58 6.37
C PHE A 53 -8.70 -9.99 6.28
N GLY A 54 -9.74 -10.83 6.35
CA GLY A 54 -11.15 -10.41 6.38
C GLY A 54 -11.46 -9.42 7.50
N GLY A 55 -10.93 -9.66 8.70
CA GLY A 55 -11.03 -8.72 9.82
C GLY A 55 -10.41 -7.36 9.52
N HIS A 56 -9.23 -7.34 8.88
CA HIS A 56 -8.62 -6.09 8.41
C HIS A 56 -9.48 -5.38 7.35
N GLN A 57 -10.10 -6.12 6.42
CA GLN A 57 -11.01 -5.52 5.42
C GLN A 57 -12.16 -4.77 6.11
N LEU A 58 -12.75 -5.38 7.14
CA LEU A 58 -13.86 -4.78 7.89
C LEU A 58 -13.44 -3.52 8.66
N ILE A 59 -12.27 -3.54 9.31
CA ILE A 59 -11.73 -2.37 10.02
C ILE A 59 -11.48 -1.22 9.04
N TRP A 60 -10.90 -1.49 7.87
CA TRP A 60 -10.67 -0.49 6.84
C TRP A 60 -11.97 0.07 6.26
N ALA A 61 -12.93 -0.80 5.91
CA ALA A 61 -14.24 -0.38 5.41
C ALA A 61 -15.02 0.46 6.43
N TYR A 62 -14.93 0.11 7.72
CA TYR A 62 -15.49 0.90 8.80
C TYR A 62 -14.81 2.28 8.87
N HIS A 63 -13.47 2.32 8.81
CA HIS A 63 -12.74 3.58 8.87
C HIS A 63 -13.12 4.54 7.74
N ASP A 64 -13.37 4.01 6.54
CA ASP A 64 -13.83 4.76 5.38
C ASP A 64 -15.21 5.33 5.53
N TYR A 65 -16.13 4.55 6.08
CA TYR A 65 -17.51 4.97 6.27
C TYR A 65 -17.60 6.21 7.18
N TYR A 66 -16.79 6.26 8.24
CA TYR A 66 -16.82 7.38 9.20
C TYR A 66 -15.94 8.57 8.81
N LYS A 67 -14.83 8.36 8.09
CA LYS A 67 -14.03 9.46 7.55
C LYS A 67 -14.54 9.82 6.16
N LYS A 68 -15.39 10.86 6.06
CA LYS A 68 -15.77 11.57 4.81
C LYS A 68 -14.58 12.14 3.99
N ARG A 69 -13.34 11.67 4.18
CA ARG A 69 -12.18 11.97 3.33
C ARG A 69 -11.95 10.82 2.35
N ASN A 70 -12.67 10.88 1.23
CA ASN A 70 -12.30 10.19 0.00
C ASN A 70 -10.84 10.52 -0.37
N SER A 71 -9.97 9.51 -0.46
CA SER A 71 -8.99 9.43 -1.55
C SER A 71 -8.04 8.23 -1.46
N TYR A 72 -7.82 7.65 -0.27
CA TYR A 72 -6.79 6.60 -0.13
C TYR A 72 -7.35 5.18 -0.12
N HIS A 73 -8.43 4.94 0.61
CA HIS A 73 -8.85 3.58 0.89
C HIS A 73 -9.73 2.98 -0.23
N ASN A 74 -10.46 3.82 -0.98
CA ASN A 74 -11.14 3.39 -2.21
C ASN A 74 -10.19 2.85 -3.30
N LYS A 75 -8.87 3.05 -3.15
CA LYS A 75 -7.88 2.65 -4.15
C LYS A 75 -7.37 1.23 -3.92
N CYS A 76 -7.25 0.79 -2.66
CA CYS A 76 -6.71 -0.52 -2.32
C CYS A 76 -7.80 -1.41 -1.71
N LYS A 77 -8.42 -2.26 -2.53
CA LYS A 77 -9.26 -3.34 -2.02
C LYS A 77 -8.36 -4.50 -1.57
N PRO A 78 -8.55 -5.02 -0.36
CA PRO A 78 -7.75 -6.17 0.06
C PRO A 78 -8.15 -7.37 -0.79
N ASP A 79 -7.18 -8.04 -1.41
CA ASP A 79 -7.40 -9.16 -2.32
C ASP A 79 -6.86 -10.47 -1.75
N LEU A 80 -7.79 -11.36 -1.39
CA LEU A 80 -7.50 -12.70 -0.88
C LEU A 80 -7.15 -13.70 -1.97
N SER A 81 -7.29 -13.36 -3.26
CA SER A 81 -6.93 -14.24 -4.38
C SER A 81 -5.47 -14.70 -4.32
N ILE A 82 -4.61 -13.97 -3.62
CA ILE A 82 -3.20 -14.31 -3.37
C ILE A 82 -3.03 -15.70 -2.76
N VAL A 83 -3.96 -16.15 -1.92
CA VAL A 83 -3.92 -17.50 -1.33
C VAL A 83 -3.92 -18.59 -2.40
N ASN A 84 -4.54 -18.31 -3.55
CA ASN A 84 -4.65 -19.24 -4.67
C ASN A 84 -3.52 -19.08 -5.68
N HIS A 85 -2.62 -18.09 -5.52
CA HIS A 85 -1.50 -17.90 -6.43
C HIS A 85 -0.41 -18.94 -6.15
N PRO A 86 -0.16 -19.90 -7.06
CA PRO A 86 1.02 -20.73 -6.95
C PRO A 86 2.24 -19.81 -6.97
N HIS A 87 3.20 -20.09 -6.09
CA HIS A 87 4.44 -19.31 -5.98
C HIS A 87 4.22 -17.84 -5.60
N TRP A 88 3.24 -17.56 -4.72
CA TRP A 88 2.97 -16.19 -4.23
C TRP A 88 4.22 -15.50 -3.64
N LYS A 89 5.15 -16.25 -3.04
CA LYS A 89 6.42 -15.72 -2.51
C LYS A 89 7.30 -15.15 -3.62
N GLN A 90 7.49 -15.91 -4.70
CA GLN A 90 8.25 -15.48 -5.87
C GLN A 90 7.60 -14.28 -6.55
N ARG A 91 6.26 -14.24 -6.62
CA ARG A 91 5.53 -13.09 -7.15
C ARG A 91 5.75 -11.85 -6.29
N LYS A 92 5.69 -11.98 -4.96
CA LYS A 92 6.03 -10.89 -4.03
C LYS A 92 7.45 -10.39 -4.27
N GLU A 93 8.44 -11.29 -4.31
CA GLU A 93 9.85 -10.92 -4.54
C GLU A 93 10.03 -10.17 -5.87
N LEU A 94 9.37 -10.61 -6.94
CA LEU A 94 9.40 -9.93 -8.22
C LEU A 94 8.85 -8.50 -8.15
N TYR A 95 7.71 -8.31 -7.47
CA TYR A 95 7.11 -6.98 -7.34
C TYR A 95 7.92 -6.07 -6.42
N ASP A 96 8.49 -6.60 -5.34
CA ASP A 96 9.41 -5.84 -4.48
C ASP A 96 10.66 -5.40 -5.27
N TYR A 97 11.23 -6.29 -6.09
CA TYR A 97 12.35 -5.97 -6.97
C TYR A 97 12.06 -4.83 -7.94
N TYR A 98 10.88 -4.81 -8.57
CA TYR A 98 10.52 -3.73 -9.50
C TYR A 98 10.45 -2.37 -8.81
N VAL A 99 9.87 -2.33 -7.61
CA VAL A 99 9.82 -1.10 -6.79
C VAL A 99 11.24 -0.64 -6.42
N ASP A 100 12.08 -1.55 -5.95
CA ASP A 100 13.46 -1.24 -5.58
C ASP A 100 14.27 -0.74 -6.78
N TYR A 101 14.15 -1.43 -7.93
CA TYR A 101 14.82 -1.05 -9.16
C TYR A 101 14.43 0.36 -9.63
N ASP A 102 13.15 0.72 -9.58
CA ASP A 102 12.67 2.05 -9.99
C ASP A 102 13.20 3.15 -9.09
N ILE A 103 13.18 2.93 -7.77
CA ILE A 103 13.74 3.85 -6.80
C ILE A 103 15.23 4.03 -7.05
N LEU A 104 15.99 2.93 -7.19
CA LEU A 104 17.43 2.97 -7.41
C LEU A 104 17.79 3.62 -8.75
N SER A 105 17.09 3.27 -9.84
CA SER A 105 17.31 3.83 -11.17
C SER A 105 17.03 5.33 -11.21
N THR A 106 15.90 5.76 -10.62
CA THR A 106 15.54 7.17 -10.53
C THR A 106 16.55 7.94 -9.68
N THR A 107 16.96 7.37 -8.56
CA THR A 107 17.98 7.96 -7.68
C THR A 107 19.30 8.12 -8.41
N ALA A 108 19.79 7.09 -9.10
CA ALA A 108 21.04 7.14 -9.85
C ALA A 108 21.03 8.25 -10.92
N LYS A 109 19.95 8.37 -11.70
CA LYS A 109 19.80 9.44 -12.72
C LYS A 109 19.84 10.85 -12.12
N MET A 110 19.25 11.06 -10.94
CA MET A 110 19.30 12.36 -10.27
C MET A 110 20.71 12.76 -9.80
N PHE A 111 21.61 11.79 -9.62
CA PHE A 111 22.99 12.02 -9.23
C PHE A 111 23.96 12.06 -10.42
N ASP A 112 23.58 11.53 -11.58
CA ASP A 112 24.38 11.58 -12.82
C ASP A 112 24.53 13.03 -13.33
N ASP A 113 23.54 13.89 -13.10
CA ASP A 113 23.60 15.33 -13.40
C ASP A 113 24.55 16.14 -12.50
N LYS A 114 25.19 15.50 -11.50
CA LYS A 114 26.07 16.15 -10.51
C LYS A 114 27.54 15.74 -10.60
N CYS A 115 27.93 14.99 -11.64
CA CYS A 115 29.31 14.55 -11.85
C CYS A 115 29.93 15.18 -13.11
#